data_AF-A0A401VTF5-F1
#
_entry.id   AF-A0A401VTF5-F1
#
_cell.length_a   1.000
_cell.length_b   1.000
_cell.length_c   1.000
_cell.angle_alpha   90.00
_cell.angle_beta   90.00
_cell.angle_gamma   90.00
#
_symmetry.space_group_name_H-M   'P 1'
#
loop_
_entity.id
_entity.type
_entity.pdbx_description
1 polymer ?
#
loop_
_entity_poly.entity_id
_entity_poly.type
_entity_poly.pdbx_seq_one_letter_code
_entity_poly.pdbx_strand_id
1 'polypeptide(L)'
;MLCPHRTATTGLTPHVEDLRRQLALRTRRLIDTGTFTPHRATTPPTTPAAPCRPDRPVLQLLGIRYLAAQPVDAIRCVAQTRHRRRCALPVLAPAFPGTWTLLPTGSARGQLALPHRTMAVYSLSHLPYGEQLRWRAQRCPAHAAAPGAADVALPDWEVFDPLLHHEHIHTRLPNTIRRPR
;
A
#
# COMPACT_ATOMS: atom_id res chain seq x y z
N MET A 1 -34.26 3.49 -11.77
CA MET A 1 -33.28 2.83 -10.88
C MET A 1 -32.90 1.50 -11.50
N LEU A 2 -31.76 1.43 -12.19
CA LEU A 2 -31.29 0.22 -12.87
C LEU A 2 -30.48 -0.63 -11.89
N CYS A 3 -30.94 -1.84 -11.60
CA CYS A 3 -30.18 -2.84 -10.85
C CYS A 3 -28.94 -3.25 -11.67
N PRO A 4 -27.73 -3.32 -11.08
CA PRO A 4 -26.55 -3.77 -11.80
C PRO A 4 -26.74 -5.24 -12.19
N HIS A 5 -26.62 -5.47 -13.50
CA HIS A 5 -26.64 -6.74 -14.20
C HIS A 5 -25.85 -7.80 -13.42
N ARG A 6 -26.53 -8.88 -12.98
CA ARG A 6 -25.86 -10.12 -12.53
C ARG A 6 -24.99 -10.57 -13.70
N THR A 7 -23.69 -10.41 -13.57
CA THR A 7 -22.74 -11.03 -14.49
C THR A 7 -22.99 -12.53 -14.40
N ALA A 8 -23.40 -13.14 -15.50
CA ALA A 8 -23.52 -14.58 -15.56
C ALA A 8 -22.15 -15.16 -15.20
N THR A 9 -22.09 -15.89 -14.08
CA THR A 9 -20.89 -16.66 -13.72
C THR A 9 -20.68 -17.62 -14.87
N THR A 10 -19.68 -17.37 -15.71
CA THR A 10 -19.26 -18.32 -16.73
C THR A 10 -19.11 -19.67 -16.03
N GLY A 11 -19.89 -20.67 -16.48
CA GLY A 11 -19.86 -22.00 -15.90
C GLY A 11 -18.42 -22.49 -15.85
N LEU A 12 -18.02 -23.03 -14.71
CA LEU A 12 -16.72 -23.67 -14.60
C LEU A 12 -16.71 -24.83 -15.61
N THR A 13 -15.57 -25.09 -16.25
CA THR A 13 -15.49 -26.26 -17.12
C THR A 13 -15.72 -27.53 -16.29
N PRO A 14 -16.25 -28.62 -16.87
CA PRO A 14 -16.54 -29.86 -16.11
C PRO A 14 -15.33 -30.38 -15.32
N HIS A 15 -14.13 -30.19 -15.85
CA HIS A 15 -12.88 -30.55 -15.18
C HIS A 15 -12.63 -29.73 -13.90
N VAL A 16 -12.90 -28.42 -13.93
CA VAL A 16 -12.76 -27.55 -12.76
C VAL A 16 -13.84 -27.83 -11.72
N GLU A 17 -15.05 -28.21 -12.15
CA GLU A 17 -16.11 -28.66 -11.25
C GLU A 17 -15.74 -29.95 -10.53
N ASP A 18 -15.14 -30.92 -11.25
CA ASP A 18 -14.68 -32.17 -10.66
C ASP A 18 -13.53 -31.93 -9.65
N LEU A 19 -12.54 -31.11 -10.02
CA LEU A 19 -11.47 -30.72 -9.10
C LEU A 19 -12.01 -30.03 -7.85
N ARG A 20 -13.00 -29.13 -7.99
CA ARG A 20 -13.64 -28.47 -6.85
C ARG A 20 -14.36 -29.47 -5.95
N ARG A 21 -15.03 -30.48 -6.53
CA ARG A 21 -15.69 -31.56 -5.79
C ARG A 21 -14.66 -32.41 -5.02
N GLN A 22 -13.59 -32.84 -5.68
CA GLN A 22 -12.52 -33.63 -5.06
C GLN A 22 -11.85 -32.88 -3.92
N LEU A 23 -11.53 -31.60 -4.13
CA LEU A 23 -10.95 -30.74 -3.09
C LEU A 23 -11.90 -30.59 -1.90
N ALA A 24 -13.20 -30.36 -2.14
CA ALA A 24 -14.20 -30.22 -1.08
C ALA A 24 -14.34 -31.50 -0.24
N LEU A 25 -14.37 -32.67 -0.88
CA LEU A 25 -14.42 -33.95 -0.18
C LEU A 25 -13.16 -34.19 0.65
N ARG A 26 -11.98 -33.89 0.07
CA ARG A 26 -10.70 -34.04 0.76
C ARG A 26 -10.58 -33.09 1.95
N THR A 27 -10.94 -31.82 1.80
CA THR A 27 -10.95 -30.87 2.93
C THR A 27 -11.91 -31.31 4.00
N ARG A 28 -13.12 -31.76 3.65
CA ARG A 28 -14.08 -32.24 4.63
C ARG A 28 -13.54 -33.43 5.42
N ARG A 29 -12.95 -34.42 4.74
CA ARG A 29 -12.32 -35.57 5.40
C ARG A 29 -11.20 -35.14 6.36
N LEU A 30 -10.37 -34.18 5.96
CA LEU A 30 -9.29 -33.66 6.81
C LEU A 30 -9.81 -32.93 8.05
N ILE A 31 -10.97 -32.28 7.95
CA ILE A 31 -11.67 -31.65 9.09
C ILE A 31 -12.21 -32.73 10.02
N ASP A 32 -12.89 -33.73 9.46
CA ASP A 32 -13.52 -34.80 10.25
C ASP A 32 -12.47 -35.67 10.97
N THR A 33 -11.27 -35.84 10.41
CA THR A 33 -10.15 -36.54 11.06
C THR A 33 -9.33 -35.65 12.02
N GLY A 34 -9.72 -34.38 12.22
CA GLY A 34 -9.02 -33.43 13.09
C GLY A 34 -7.64 -32.98 12.57
N THR A 35 -7.22 -33.45 11.39
CA THR A 35 -5.93 -33.10 10.77
C THR A 35 -5.90 -31.69 10.20
N PHE A 36 -7.07 -31.08 9.98
CA PHE A 36 -7.19 -29.72 9.48
C PHE A 36 -8.30 -28.99 10.24
N THR A 37 -7.95 -27.92 10.96
CA THR A 37 -8.93 -27.04 11.60
C THR A 37 -9.04 -25.76 10.77
N PRO A 38 -10.17 -25.49 10.09
CA PRO A 38 -10.33 -24.28 9.29
C PRO A 38 -10.22 -23.06 10.19
N HIS A 39 -9.44 -22.06 9.80
CA HIS A 39 -9.43 -20.78 10.50
C HIS A 39 -10.83 -20.15 10.38
N ARG A 40 -11.55 -20.09 11.49
CA ARG A 40 -12.84 -19.39 11.54
C ARG A 40 -12.52 -17.90 11.40
N ALA A 41 -12.86 -17.32 10.26
CA ALA A 41 -12.78 -15.87 10.09
C ALA A 41 -13.69 -15.23 11.15
N THR A 42 -13.09 -14.77 12.24
CA THR A 42 -13.78 -14.01 13.26
C THR A 42 -14.23 -12.73 12.60
N THR A 43 -15.55 -12.53 12.46
CA THR A 43 -16.11 -11.24 12.08
C THR A 43 -15.59 -10.23 13.10
N PRO A 44 -14.76 -9.25 12.70
CA PRO A 44 -14.22 -8.31 13.66
C PRO A 44 -15.39 -7.54 14.30
N PRO A 45 -15.38 -7.32 15.62
CA PRO A 45 -16.39 -6.50 16.27
C PRO A 45 -16.38 -5.11 15.63
N THR A 46 -17.58 -4.53 15.48
CA THR A 46 -17.79 -3.15 15.02
C THR A 46 -17.37 -2.17 16.11
N THR A 47 -16.09 -2.16 16.49
CA THR A 47 -15.49 -1.05 17.20
C THR A 47 -15.31 0.10 16.20
N PRO A 48 -15.60 1.36 16.55
CA PRO A 48 -15.23 2.48 15.69
C PRO A 48 -13.74 2.38 15.40
N ALA A 49 -13.41 2.12 14.13
CA ALA A 49 -12.05 1.82 13.72
C ALA A 49 -11.16 2.99 14.12
N ALA A 50 -10.10 2.70 14.88
CA ALA A 50 -9.02 3.65 15.11
C ALA A 50 -8.62 4.27 13.75
N PRO A 51 -8.26 5.57 13.71
CA PRO A 51 -7.90 6.23 12.47
C PRO A 51 -6.85 5.39 11.74
N CYS A 52 -7.23 4.84 10.58
CA CYS A 52 -6.37 3.97 9.80
C CYS A 52 -5.18 4.78 9.32
N ARG A 53 -4.05 4.74 10.04
CA ARG A 53 -2.80 5.35 9.60
C ARG A 53 -1.82 4.23 9.27
N PRO A 54 -1.48 4.01 7.99
CA PRO A 54 -0.51 3.00 7.61
C PRO A 54 0.86 3.30 8.22
N ASP A 55 1.44 2.33 8.91
CA ASP A 55 2.80 2.45 9.47
C ASP A 55 3.85 2.49 8.36
N ARG A 56 3.65 1.67 7.32
CA ARG A 56 4.46 1.64 6.10
C ARG A 56 3.57 1.90 4.89
N PRO A 57 3.35 3.17 4.54
CA PRO A 57 2.46 3.54 3.45
C PRO A 57 3.04 3.17 2.08
N VAL A 58 2.17 2.82 1.14
CA VAL A 58 2.53 2.68 -0.28
C VAL A 58 2.41 4.04 -0.95
N LEU A 59 3.49 4.53 -1.54
CA LEU A 59 3.55 5.78 -2.30
C LEU A 59 3.59 5.48 -3.79
N GLN A 60 3.00 6.36 -4.60
CA GLN A 60 3.16 6.34 -6.05
C GLN A 60 3.84 7.62 -6.53
N LEU A 61 5.04 7.48 -7.09
CA LEU A 61 5.83 8.58 -7.64
C LEU A 61 6.54 8.11 -8.91
N LEU A 62 6.61 8.97 -9.92
CA LEU A 62 7.24 8.66 -11.21
C LEU A 62 6.69 7.38 -11.88
N GLY A 63 5.40 7.08 -11.66
CA GLY A 63 4.74 5.88 -12.18
C GLY A 63 5.08 4.57 -11.46
N ILE A 64 5.95 4.58 -10.46
CA ILE A 64 6.37 3.41 -9.69
C ILE A 64 5.74 3.47 -8.29
N ARG A 65 5.40 2.30 -7.75
CA ARG A 65 4.93 2.16 -6.37
C ARG A 65 6.08 1.76 -5.46
N TYR A 66 6.22 2.51 -4.38
CA TYR A 66 7.22 2.26 -3.35
C TYR A 66 6.54 2.06 -2.01
N LEU A 67 7.11 1.19 -1.18
CA LEU A 67 6.79 1.07 0.22
C LEU A 67 7.75 1.95 1.02
N ALA A 68 7.21 2.83 1.85
CA ALA A 68 8.02 3.64 2.77
C ALA A 68 8.41 2.84 4.01
N ALA A 69 9.55 3.19 4.61
CA ALA A 69 9.95 2.68 5.91
C ALA A 69 9.10 3.22 7.08
N GLN A 70 8.46 4.38 6.93
CA GLN A 70 7.74 5.09 8.00
C GLN A 70 6.50 5.83 7.45
N PRO A 71 5.56 6.25 8.32
CA PRO A 71 4.40 7.04 7.89
C PRO A 71 4.81 8.32 7.16
N VAL A 72 3.99 8.77 6.20
CA VAL A 72 4.32 9.87 5.26
C VAL A 72 4.90 11.13 5.92
N ASP A 73 4.31 11.55 7.04
CA ASP A 73 4.70 12.72 7.81
C ASP A 73 5.95 12.51 8.69
N ALA A 74 6.33 11.26 8.94
CA ALA A 74 7.54 10.88 9.68
C ALA A 74 8.75 10.63 8.76
N ILE A 75 8.56 10.51 7.44
CA ILE A 75 9.66 10.29 6.49
C ILE A 75 10.64 11.46 6.55
N ARG A 76 11.88 11.18 7.00
CA ARG A 76 12.93 12.17 7.20
C ARG A 76 13.85 12.28 6.01
N CYS A 77 14.41 13.47 5.83
CA CYS A 77 15.41 13.74 4.83
C CYS A 77 16.68 12.89 5.02
N VAL A 78 17.29 12.43 3.92
CA VAL A 78 18.57 11.68 3.95
C VAL A 78 19.81 12.56 3.86
N ALA A 79 19.65 13.84 3.53
CA ALA A 79 20.74 14.79 3.37
C ALA A 79 21.45 15.11 4.70
N GLN A 80 22.71 15.50 4.58
CA GLN A 80 23.58 15.90 5.67
C GLN A 80 23.39 17.38 6.01
N THR A 81 23.26 17.67 7.30
CA THR A 81 23.32 19.04 7.82
C THR A 81 24.77 19.54 7.88
N ARG A 82 24.97 20.86 8.06
CA ARG A 82 26.31 21.44 8.28
C ARG A 82 27.05 20.82 9.47
N HIS A 83 26.33 20.32 10.47
CA HIS A 83 26.89 19.64 11.65
C HIS A 83 27.14 18.13 11.42
N ARG A 84 27.19 17.68 10.15
CA ARG A 84 27.45 16.30 9.74
C ARG A 84 26.45 15.25 10.25
N ARG A 85 25.27 15.66 10.72
CA ARG A 85 24.17 14.76 11.14
C ARG A 85 23.11 14.65 10.05
N ARG A 86 22.38 13.52 10.02
CA ARG A 86 21.19 13.37 9.15
C ARG A 86 20.18 14.46 9.46
N CYS A 87 19.63 15.05 8.41
CA CYS A 87 18.59 16.07 8.54
C CYS A 87 17.33 15.49 9.22
N ALA A 88 16.86 16.17 10.26
CA ALA A 88 15.64 15.79 10.97
C ALA A 88 14.36 16.30 10.30
N LEU A 89 14.47 17.18 9.30
CA LEU A 89 13.31 17.75 8.62
C LEU A 89 12.58 16.70 7.78
N PRO A 90 11.23 16.75 7.75
CA PRO A 90 10.45 15.82 6.96
C PRO A 90 10.64 16.07 5.46
N VAL A 91 10.47 15.01 4.67
CA VAL A 91 10.37 15.11 3.21
C VAL A 91 9.05 15.76 2.81
N LEU A 92 7.99 15.57 3.58
CA LEU A 92 6.70 16.20 3.32
C LEU A 92 6.82 17.73 3.37
N ALA A 93 6.50 18.37 2.24
CA ALA A 93 6.40 19.82 2.14
C ALA A 93 4.93 20.24 2.35
N PRO A 94 4.61 21.15 3.29
CA PRO A 94 3.23 21.57 3.52
C PRO A 94 2.55 22.18 2.29
N ALA A 95 3.33 22.82 1.40
CA ALA A 95 2.81 23.44 0.18
C ALA A 95 2.49 22.42 -0.93
N PHE A 96 3.11 21.23 -0.90
CA PHE A 96 2.99 20.21 -1.95
C PHE A 96 2.72 18.82 -1.36
N PRO A 97 1.57 18.63 -0.69
CA PRO A 97 1.20 17.31 -0.19
C PRO A 97 0.77 16.40 -1.35
N GLY A 98 1.12 15.12 -1.26
CA GLY A 98 0.46 14.08 -2.03
C GLY A 98 -1.00 13.89 -1.61
N THR A 99 -1.73 13.07 -2.37
CA THR A 99 -3.14 12.75 -2.13
C THR A 99 -3.31 11.26 -1.87
N TRP A 100 -4.11 10.91 -0.86
CA TRP A 100 -4.50 9.52 -0.64
C TRP A 100 -5.57 9.10 -1.64
N THR A 101 -5.31 8.04 -2.41
CA THR A 101 -6.24 7.49 -3.39
C THR A 101 -6.34 5.98 -3.28
N LEU A 102 -7.50 5.41 -3.64
CA LEU A 102 -7.64 3.96 -3.79
C LEU A 102 -7.27 3.59 -5.22
N LEU A 103 -6.22 2.79 -5.37
CA LEU A 103 -5.77 2.31 -6.67
C LEU A 103 -5.84 0.79 -6.72
N PRO A 104 -5.98 0.19 -7.92
CA PRO A 104 -5.92 -1.25 -8.05
C PRO A 104 -4.59 -1.77 -7.50
N THR A 105 -4.62 -2.79 -6.63
CA THR A 105 -3.41 -3.41 -6.06
C THR A 105 -2.48 -3.95 -7.16
N GLY A 106 -3.07 -4.25 -8.32
CA GLY A 106 -2.41 -4.71 -9.53
C GLY A 106 -2.30 -6.23 -9.53
N SER A 107 -2.76 -6.86 -10.61
CA SER A 107 -2.18 -8.12 -11.08
C SER A 107 -1.40 -7.76 -12.33
N ALA A 108 -0.07 -7.76 -12.27
CA ALA A 108 0.69 -7.80 -13.50
C ALA A 108 0.33 -9.13 -14.17
N ARG A 109 -0.06 -9.07 -15.45
CA ARG A 109 -0.54 -10.18 -16.28
C ARG A 109 0.02 -11.55 -15.84
N GLY A 110 -0.87 -12.51 -15.54
CA GLY A 110 -0.50 -13.89 -15.19
C GLY A 110 -0.32 -14.18 -13.69
N GLN A 111 -0.49 -13.19 -12.81
CA GLN A 111 -0.46 -13.40 -11.34
C GLN A 111 -1.83 -13.87 -10.80
N LEU A 112 -1.78 -14.67 -9.72
CA LEU A 112 -2.97 -15.09 -8.96
C LEU A 112 -3.82 -13.88 -8.58
N ALA A 113 -5.14 -14.05 -8.65
CA ALA A 113 -6.08 -13.00 -8.25
C ALA A 113 -5.86 -12.66 -6.77
N LEU A 114 -5.33 -11.46 -6.50
CA LEU A 114 -5.19 -10.96 -5.15
C LEU A 114 -6.59 -10.80 -4.51
N PRO A 115 -6.76 -11.14 -3.22
CA PRO A 115 -8.04 -10.98 -2.53
C PRO A 115 -8.48 -9.51 -2.45
N HIS A 116 -7.53 -8.59 -2.42
CA HIS A 116 -7.78 -7.16 -2.42
C HIS A 116 -7.65 -6.58 -3.82
N ARG A 117 -8.77 -6.11 -4.36
CA ARG A 117 -8.82 -5.47 -5.69
C ARG A 117 -8.28 -4.04 -5.68
N THR A 118 -8.31 -3.37 -4.53
CA THR A 118 -7.84 -2.00 -4.36
C THR A 118 -7.05 -1.83 -3.06
N MET A 119 -6.16 -0.84 -3.05
CA MET A 119 -5.37 -0.45 -1.90
C MET A 119 -5.22 1.07 -1.82
N ALA A 120 -5.02 1.60 -0.62
CA ALA A 120 -4.72 2.99 -0.36
C ALA A 120 -3.28 3.29 -0.71
N VAL A 121 -3.10 4.27 -1.59
CA VAL A 121 -1.82 4.73 -2.09
C VAL A 121 -1.72 6.22 -1.86
N TYR A 122 -0.57 6.67 -1.37
CA TYR A 122 -0.24 8.10 -1.31
C TYR A 122 0.34 8.53 -2.66
N SER A 123 -0.51 9.10 -3.50
CA SER A 123 -0.18 9.51 -4.86
C SER A 123 0.52 10.87 -4.87
N LEU A 124 1.74 10.87 -5.40
CA LEU A 124 2.54 12.06 -5.71
C LEU A 124 2.50 12.38 -7.21
N SER A 125 1.75 11.62 -8.01
CA SER A 125 1.76 11.73 -9.48
C SER A 125 1.26 13.07 -10.01
N HIS A 126 0.48 13.82 -9.22
CA HIS A 126 -0.02 15.14 -9.57
C HIS A 126 0.96 16.28 -9.25
N LEU A 127 2.03 15.99 -8.49
CA LEU A 127 3.03 17.00 -8.14
C LEU A 127 3.90 17.32 -9.36
N PRO A 128 4.48 18.54 -9.41
CA PRO A 128 5.49 18.88 -10.41
C PRO A 128 6.61 17.83 -10.45
N TYR A 129 7.15 17.58 -11.65
CA TYR A 129 8.17 16.54 -11.84
C TYR A 129 9.38 16.70 -10.90
N GLY A 130 9.84 17.94 -10.68
CA GLY A 130 10.92 18.22 -9.73
C GLY A 130 10.60 17.84 -8.29
N GLU A 131 9.34 18.00 -7.86
CA GLU A 131 8.90 17.54 -6.54
C GLU A 131 8.87 16.01 -6.46
N GLN A 132 8.45 15.31 -7.51
CA GLN A 132 8.51 13.85 -7.54
C GLN A 132 9.95 13.33 -7.47
N LEU A 133 10.89 13.98 -8.16
CA LEU A 133 12.33 13.67 -8.05
C LEU A 133 12.88 13.95 -6.66
N ARG A 134 12.48 15.07 -6.02
CA ARG A 134 12.85 15.39 -4.63
C ARG A 134 12.37 14.32 -3.66
N TRP A 135 11.13 13.87 -3.82
CA TRP A 135 10.58 12.74 -3.06
C TRP A 135 11.37 11.47 -3.31
N ARG A 136 11.69 11.13 -4.58
CA ARG A 136 12.53 9.97 -4.92
C ARG A 136 13.90 10.02 -4.24
N ALA A 137 14.52 11.19 -4.18
CA ALA A 137 15.79 11.42 -3.47
C ALA A 137 15.63 11.52 -1.94
N GLN A 138 14.41 11.47 -1.41
CA GLN A 138 14.09 11.60 0.02
C GLN A 138 14.72 12.86 0.64
N ARG A 139 14.62 14.00 -0.03
CA ARG A 139 15.16 15.30 0.44
C ARG A 139 14.05 16.24 0.91
N CYS A 140 14.27 16.97 2.00
CA CYS A 140 13.35 18.04 2.41
C CYS A 140 13.44 19.26 1.48
N PRO A 141 12.45 20.17 1.47
CA PRO A 141 12.47 21.35 0.59
C PRO A 141 13.71 22.22 0.73
N ALA A 142 14.20 22.39 1.97
CA ALA A 142 15.40 23.18 2.24
C ALA A 142 16.66 22.59 1.57
N HIS A 143 16.86 21.26 1.65
CA HIS A 143 18.00 20.59 1.01
C HIS A 143 17.82 20.39 -0.49
N ALA A 144 16.60 20.49 -1.01
CA ALA A 144 16.36 20.54 -2.44
C ALA A 144 16.71 21.91 -3.04
N ALA A 145 16.44 22.99 -2.30
CA ALA A 145 16.74 24.37 -2.71
C ALA A 145 18.24 24.72 -2.60
N ALA A 146 19.00 24.01 -1.77
CA ALA A 146 20.45 24.18 -1.61
C ALA A 146 21.23 22.95 -2.11
N PRO A 147 21.36 22.75 -3.45
CA PRO A 147 22.09 21.63 -4.01
C PRO A 147 23.58 21.73 -3.64
N GLY A 148 24.03 20.84 -2.77
CA GLY A 148 25.39 20.84 -2.23
C GLY A 148 25.53 20.01 -0.95
N ALA A 149 24.42 19.72 -0.27
CA ALA A 149 24.40 18.75 0.81
C ALA A 149 24.55 17.32 0.26
N ALA A 150 25.54 16.59 0.77
CA ALA A 150 25.71 15.15 0.54
C ALA A 150 24.61 14.35 1.27
N ASP A 151 24.31 13.15 0.80
CA ASP A 151 23.38 12.24 1.49
C ASP A 151 24.16 11.36 2.49
N VAL A 152 23.65 11.26 3.72
CA VAL A 152 24.26 10.44 4.79
C VAL A 152 23.71 9.02 4.79
N ALA A 153 22.53 8.83 4.22
CA ALA A 153 21.83 7.56 4.14
C ALA A 153 21.28 7.38 2.73
N LEU A 154 21.07 6.13 2.34
CA LEU A 154 20.30 5.84 1.13
C LEU A 154 18.82 6.19 1.37
N PRO A 155 18.07 6.58 0.32
CA PRO A 155 16.63 6.65 0.40
C PRO A 155 16.04 5.30 0.81
N ASP A 156 15.21 5.32 1.85
CA ASP A 156 14.58 4.17 2.50
C ASP A 156 13.33 3.70 1.70
N TRP A 157 13.44 3.67 0.36
CA TRP A 157 12.37 3.26 -0.56
C TRP A 157 12.53 1.81 -0.96
N GLU A 158 11.51 1.00 -0.69
CA GLU A 158 11.39 -0.38 -1.18
C GLU A 158 10.42 -0.42 -2.37
N VAL A 159 10.72 -1.18 -3.42
CA VAL A 159 9.78 -1.31 -4.56
C VAL A 159 8.61 -2.18 -4.11
N PHE A 160 7.39 -1.68 -4.28
CA PHE A 160 6.20 -2.39 -3.83
C PHE A 160 5.84 -3.55 -4.76
N ASP A 161 5.98 -4.76 -4.23
CA ASP A 161 5.41 -6.00 -4.79
C ASP A 161 4.17 -6.42 -3.97
N PRO A 162 2.96 -6.54 -4.57
CA PRO A 162 1.75 -6.94 -3.88
C PRO A 162 1.79 -8.31 -3.20
N LEU A 163 2.61 -9.25 -3.70
CA LEU A 163 2.72 -10.60 -3.16
C LEU A 163 3.61 -10.61 -1.92
N LEU A 164 4.74 -9.90 -1.98
CA LEU A 164 5.68 -9.81 -0.86
C LEU A 164 5.17 -8.87 0.24
N HIS A 165 4.48 -7.80 -0.12
CA HIS A 165 4.07 -6.73 0.81
C HIS A 165 2.57 -6.74 1.10
N HIS A 166 1.96 -7.91 1.07
CA HIS A 166 0.50 -8.03 1.22
C HIS A 166 -0.01 -7.48 2.56
N GLU A 167 0.79 -7.55 3.62
CA GLU A 167 0.50 -7.00 4.95
C GLU A 167 0.35 -5.46 4.96
N HIS A 168 0.93 -4.78 3.97
CA HIS A 168 0.86 -3.33 3.82
C HIS A 168 -0.27 -2.89 2.86
N ILE A 169 -1.08 -3.83 2.37
CA ILE A 169 -2.26 -3.52 1.57
C ILE A 169 -3.40 -3.10 2.49
N HIS A 170 -3.64 -1.80 2.56
CA HIS A 170 -4.80 -1.24 3.25
C HIS A 170 -5.92 -0.92 2.25
N THR A 171 -7.12 -1.48 2.42
CA THR A 171 -8.25 -1.30 1.49
C THR A 171 -9.10 -0.06 1.76
N ARG A 172 -8.74 0.72 2.79
CA ARG A 172 -9.45 1.93 3.21
C ARG A 172 -8.51 3.12 3.18
N LEU A 173 -9.02 4.27 2.74
CA LEU A 173 -8.27 5.51 2.83
C LEU A 173 -7.98 5.85 4.30
N PRO A 174 -6.80 6.39 4.60
CA PRO A 174 -6.52 6.91 5.93
C PRO A 174 -7.51 8.00 6.30
N ASN A 175 -8.05 7.94 7.52
CA ASN A 175 -8.82 9.04 8.08
C ASN A 175 -7.85 10.19 8.36
N THR A 176 -7.61 11.03 7.36
CA THR A 176 -6.93 12.29 7.54
C THR A 176 -7.90 13.24 8.23
N ILE A 177 -8.04 13.12 9.55
CA ILE A 177 -8.62 14.21 10.34
C ILE A 177 -7.73 15.42 10.05
N ARG A 178 -8.23 16.36 9.24
CA ARG A 178 -7.60 17.68 9.10
C ARG A 178 -7.46 18.22 10.52
N ARG A 179 -6.24 18.32 11.04
CA ARG A 179 -6.01 19.09 12.26
C ARG A 179 -6.51 20.52 11.98
N PRO A 180 -7.42 21.07 12.80
CA PRO A 180 -7.71 22.49 12.73
C PRO A 180 -6.41 23.26 12.99
N ARG A 181 -6.18 24.30 12.18
CA ARG A 181 -5.08 25.25 12.34
C ARG A 181 -5.25 26.06 13.61
#